data_AF-A0A968KZS4-F1
#
_entry.id   AF-A0A968KZS4-F1
#
_cell.length_a   1.000
_cell.length_b   1.000
_cell.length_c   1.000
_cell.angle_alpha   90.00
_cell.angle_beta   90.00
_cell.angle_gamma   90.00
#
_symmetry.space_group_name_H-M   'P 1'
#
loop_
_entity.id
_entity.type
_entity.pdbx_description
1 polymer ?
#
loop_
_entity_poly.entity_id
_entity_poly.type
_entity_poly.pdbx_seq_one_letter_code
_entity_poly.pdbx_strand_id
1 'polypeptide(L)'
;MSVALGIIVLAALLLIGLTVLRRRSPAVLRTIEAYDRLNRAVGLAVESGRRLHISLGRGNLFTARGGSALAGLAMLRRLSEQTSLSDRPPIVTSGDASLAILSQDTLQSGYRAAGAEEQYRFTTGRLTGLTPFSFAAGTMPAMHDENVSANVLIGDLGSESALLAEAADREDSELIATSDNLSAQSVFYATSRDPLIGEELFAAGAYVGAGASHEASLQTQDILRWLVILAILGGAVLKLLGFSFQ
;
A
#
# COMPACT_ATOMS: atom_id res chain seq x y z
N MET A 1 -5.16 -4.34 -30.84
CA MET A 1 -4.85 -2.92 -30.52
C MET A 1 -6.10 -2.13 -30.13
N SER A 2 -7.19 -2.20 -30.91
CA SER A 2 -8.42 -1.43 -30.67
C SER A 2 -9.14 -1.76 -29.36
N VAL A 3 -9.17 -3.04 -28.95
CA VAL A 3 -9.82 -3.47 -27.69
C VAL A 3 -9.08 -2.96 -26.46
N ALA A 4 -7.74 -3.11 -26.45
CA ALA A 4 -6.91 -2.63 -25.34
C ALA A 4 -7.03 -1.10 -25.16
N LEU A 5 -7.01 -0.35 -26.27
CA LEU A 5 -7.24 1.09 -26.25
C LEU A 5 -8.65 1.43 -25.73
N GLY A 6 -9.67 0.68 -26.14
CA GLY A 6 -11.04 0.84 -25.64
C GLY A 6 -11.14 0.62 -24.12
N ILE A 7 -10.47 -0.40 -23.59
CA ILE A 7 -10.42 -0.67 -22.14
C ILE A 7 -9.73 0.48 -21.40
N ILE A 8 -8.61 0.98 -21.93
CA ILE A 8 -7.88 2.11 -21.31
C ILE A 8 -8.74 3.37 -21.29
N VAL A 9 -9.42 3.69 -22.39
CA VAL A 9 -10.32 4.84 -22.47
C VAL A 9 -11.50 4.68 -21.51
N LEU A 10 -12.11 3.50 -21.45
CA LEU A 10 -13.19 3.20 -20.52
C LEU A 10 -12.73 3.36 -19.06
N ALA A 11 -11.57 2.80 -18.70
CA ALA A 11 -10.98 2.91 -17.38
C ALA A 11 -10.72 4.38 -17.01
N ALA A 12 -10.19 5.18 -17.93
CA ALA A 12 -9.95 6.61 -17.72
C ALA A 12 -11.26 7.38 -17.51
N LEU A 13 -12.29 7.11 -18.33
CA LEU A 13 -13.60 7.75 -18.21
C LEU A 13 -14.28 7.39 -16.88
N LEU A 14 -14.26 6.12 -16.49
CA LEU A 14 -14.77 5.65 -15.20
C LEU A 14 -14.02 6.32 -14.05
N LEU A 15 -12.69 6.33 -14.09
CA LEU A 15 -11.87 6.94 -13.05
C LEU A 15 -12.17 8.43 -12.88
N ILE A 16 -12.22 9.19 -13.98
CA ILE A 16 -12.52 10.63 -13.94
C ILE A 16 -13.95 10.86 -13.43
N GLY A 17 -14.94 10.18 -14.02
CA GLY A 17 -16.35 10.33 -13.66
C GLY A 17 -16.62 9.99 -12.19
N LEU A 18 -16.07 8.86 -11.72
CA LEU A 18 -16.18 8.46 -10.32
C LEU A 18 -15.40 9.40 -9.41
N THR A 19 -14.21 9.89 -9.78
CA THR A 19 -13.47 10.85 -8.94
C THR A 19 -14.29 12.12 -8.71
N VAL A 20 -14.94 12.66 -9.74
CA VAL A 20 -15.81 13.84 -9.62
C VAL A 20 -17.01 13.54 -8.73
N LEU A 21 -17.63 12.37 -8.88
CA LEU A 21 -18.75 11.94 -8.04
C LEU A 21 -18.35 11.78 -6.58
N ARG A 22 -17.21 11.15 -6.31
CA ARG A 22 -16.71 10.83 -4.96
C ARG A 22 -16.28 12.06 -4.17
N ARG A 23 -15.91 13.14 -4.85
CA ARG A 23 -15.72 14.46 -4.21
C ARG A 23 -16.99 15.02 -3.56
N ARG A 24 -18.18 14.62 -4.04
CA ARG A 24 -19.47 15.07 -3.51
C ARG A 24 -20.13 14.03 -2.60
N SER A 25 -19.89 12.75 -2.85
CA SER A 25 -20.46 11.64 -2.10
C SER A 25 -19.40 10.55 -1.88
N PRO A 26 -18.78 10.49 -0.69
CA PRO A 26 -17.79 9.47 -0.35
C PRO A 26 -18.31 8.05 -0.63
N ALA A 27 -17.43 7.14 -1.02
CA ALA A 27 -17.75 5.73 -1.16
C ALA A 27 -17.99 5.09 0.22
N VAL A 28 -18.99 4.21 0.30
CA VAL A 28 -19.06 3.25 1.40
C VAL A 28 -18.21 2.05 0.99
N LEU A 29 -17.08 1.87 1.65
CA LEU A 29 -16.17 0.74 1.43
C LEU A 29 -16.58 -0.44 2.32
N ARG A 30 -16.32 -1.67 1.87
CA ARG A 30 -16.45 -2.85 2.74
C ARG A 30 -15.43 -2.76 3.87
N THR A 31 -15.72 -3.35 5.01
CA THR A 31 -14.74 -3.37 6.10
C THR A 31 -13.59 -4.32 5.78
N ILE A 32 -12.35 -3.89 6.03
CA ILE A 32 -11.15 -4.71 5.98
C ILE A 32 -10.43 -4.53 7.31
N GLU A 33 -10.39 -5.59 8.12
CA GLU A 33 -9.96 -5.50 9.52
C GLU A 33 -8.52 -4.98 9.68
N ALA A 34 -7.63 -5.31 8.75
CA ALA A 34 -6.25 -4.84 8.74
C ALA A 34 -6.14 -3.30 8.65
N TYR A 35 -7.03 -2.65 7.91
CA TYR A 35 -7.05 -1.20 7.80
C TYR A 35 -7.69 -0.54 9.04
N ASP A 36 -8.66 -1.19 9.68
CA ASP A 36 -9.17 -0.72 10.98
C ASP A 36 -8.09 -0.82 12.06
N ARG A 37 -7.28 -1.89 12.05
CA ARG A 37 -6.10 -2.02 12.92
C ARG A 37 -5.06 -0.97 12.62
N LEU A 38 -4.77 -0.72 11.35
CA LEU A 38 -3.85 0.36 10.96
C LEU A 38 -4.29 1.71 11.53
N ASN A 39 -5.57 2.07 11.35
CA ASN A 39 -6.11 3.34 11.86
C ASN A 39 -6.00 3.43 13.40
N ARG A 40 -6.27 2.33 14.12
CA ARG A 40 -6.05 2.27 15.58
C ARG A 40 -4.57 2.39 15.96
N ALA A 41 -3.69 1.68 15.26
CA ALA A 41 -2.25 1.70 15.51
C ALA A 41 -1.65 3.09 15.29
N VAL A 42 -2.12 3.81 14.26
CA VAL A 42 -1.76 5.22 14.02
C VAL A 42 -2.16 6.09 15.19
N GLY A 43 -3.41 5.99 15.66
CA GLY A 43 -3.88 6.75 16.83
C GLY A 43 -3.07 6.46 18.08
N LEU A 44 -2.85 5.18 18.39
CA LEU A 44 -2.06 4.73 19.53
C LEU A 44 -0.60 5.18 19.46
N ALA A 45 0.02 5.18 18.28
CA ALA A 45 1.38 5.67 18.10
C ALA A 45 1.47 7.16 18.48
N VAL A 46 0.53 7.98 17.98
CA VAL A 46 0.46 9.41 18.30
C VAL A 46 0.19 9.64 19.79
N GLU A 47 -0.80 8.95 20.37
CA GLU A 47 -1.19 9.10 21.78
C GLU A 47 -0.10 8.66 22.77
N SER A 48 0.69 7.64 22.41
CA SER A 48 1.73 7.09 23.28
C SER A 48 3.13 7.67 23.04
N GLY A 49 3.27 8.67 22.15
CA GLY A 49 4.57 9.26 21.80
C GLY A 49 5.54 8.23 21.18
N ARG A 50 4.98 7.22 20.50
CA ARG A 50 5.72 6.17 19.79
C ARG A 50 5.68 6.41 18.29
N ARG A 51 6.50 5.65 17.57
CA ARG A 51 6.72 5.81 16.13
C ARG A 51 6.01 4.72 15.33
N LEU A 52 5.65 5.05 14.09
CA LEU A 52 5.33 4.08 13.05
C LEU A 52 6.58 3.81 12.20
N HIS A 53 6.83 2.55 11.89
CA HIS A 53 7.75 2.16 10.83
C HIS A 53 6.94 1.79 9.59
N ILE A 54 7.31 2.34 8.44
CA ILE A 54 6.68 2.07 7.16
C ILE A 54 7.74 1.53 6.20
N SER A 55 7.55 0.31 5.72
CA SER A 55 8.40 -0.31 4.72
C SER A 55 7.70 -0.31 3.37
N LEU A 56 8.35 0.27 2.36
CA LEU A 56 7.84 0.29 0.98
C LEU A 56 8.26 -0.94 0.16
N GLY A 57 8.97 -1.88 0.79
CA GLY A 57 9.57 -3.02 0.11
C GLY A 57 10.66 -2.60 -0.88
N ARG A 58 10.78 -3.36 -1.97
CA ARG A 58 11.87 -3.22 -2.98
C ARG A 58 11.34 -3.11 -4.40
N GLY A 59 10.09 -2.69 -4.54
CA GLY A 59 9.42 -2.60 -5.84
C GLY A 59 10.09 -1.58 -6.74
N ASN A 60 10.42 -2.01 -7.97
CA ASN A 60 10.96 -1.13 -8.99
C ASN A 60 9.81 -0.49 -9.80
N LEU A 61 9.76 0.84 -9.82
CA LEU A 61 8.73 1.64 -10.48
C LEU A 61 8.65 1.44 -12.00
N PHE A 62 9.74 0.99 -12.61
CA PHE A 62 9.86 0.77 -14.05
C PHE A 62 9.47 -0.65 -14.47
N THR A 63 8.99 -1.46 -13.54
CA THR A 63 8.58 -2.85 -13.78
C THR A 63 7.07 -3.01 -13.61
N ALA A 64 6.53 -4.18 -13.98
CA ALA A 64 5.14 -4.53 -13.75
C ALA A 64 4.72 -4.47 -12.25
N ARG A 65 5.69 -4.49 -11.32
CA ARG A 65 5.46 -4.37 -9.87
C ARG A 65 5.46 -2.91 -9.37
N GLY A 66 5.63 -1.92 -10.24
CA GLY A 66 5.64 -0.51 -9.86
C GLY A 66 4.33 -0.04 -9.22
N GLY A 67 3.20 -0.70 -9.52
CA GLY A 67 1.91 -0.38 -8.94
C GLY A 67 1.88 -0.52 -7.41
N SER A 68 2.53 -1.54 -6.86
CA SER A 68 2.52 -1.76 -5.40
C SER A 68 3.37 -0.73 -4.66
N ALA A 69 4.50 -0.33 -5.24
CA ALA A 69 5.31 0.78 -4.76
C ALA A 69 4.53 2.11 -4.74
N LEU A 70 3.74 2.41 -5.79
CA LEU A 70 2.88 3.59 -5.83
C LEU A 70 1.77 3.55 -4.78
N ALA A 71 1.16 2.39 -4.55
CA ALA A 71 0.18 2.21 -3.47
C ALA A 71 0.82 2.45 -2.08
N GLY A 72 2.04 1.95 -1.86
CA GLY A 72 2.82 2.20 -0.65
C GLY A 72 3.14 3.68 -0.46
N LEU A 73 3.54 4.40 -1.51
CA LEU A 73 3.78 5.86 -1.45
C LEU A 73 2.49 6.64 -1.16
N ALA A 74 1.36 6.25 -1.75
CA ALA A 74 0.07 6.87 -1.46
C ALA A 74 -0.34 6.70 0.02
N MET A 75 -0.12 5.50 0.57
CA MET A 75 -0.31 5.24 2.00
C MET A 75 0.66 6.07 2.85
N LEU A 76 1.94 6.07 2.51
CA LEU A 76 2.97 6.82 3.24
C LEU A 76 2.65 8.30 3.34
N ARG A 77 2.23 8.94 2.24
CA ARG A 77 1.85 10.36 2.24
C ARG A 77 0.82 10.65 3.32
N ARG A 78 -0.21 9.80 3.39
CA ARG A 78 -1.35 9.99 4.28
C ARG A 78 -1.00 9.67 5.73
N LEU A 79 -0.26 8.59 5.97
CA LEU A 79 0.23 8.26 7.31
C LEU A 79 1.19 9.33 7.84
N SER A 80 2.08 9.86 6.99
CA SER A 80 2.96 10.98 7.33
C SER A 80 2.14 12.20 7.70
N GLU A 81 1.17 12.61 6.88
CA GLU A 81 0.29 13.75 7.20
C GLU A 81 -0.38 13.61 8.57
N GLN A 82 -0.85 12.40 8.92
CA GLN A 82 -1.53 12.15 10.19
C GLN A 82 -0.60 12.10 11.41
N THR A 83 0.68 11.76 11.21
CA THR A 83 1.62 11.47 12.32
C THR A 83 2.78 12.46 12.43
N SER A 84 2.95 13.36 11.45
CA SER A 84 4.06 14.32 11.40
C SER A 84 4.10 15.32 12.56
N LEU A 85 2.98 15.55 13.25
CA LEU A 85 2.91 16.42 14.44
C LEU A 85 3.06 15.66 15.77
N SER A 86 3.27 14.34 15.74
CA SER A 86 3.50 13.55 16.95
C SER A 86 4.91 13.75 17.49
N ASP A 87 5.12 13.38 18.76
CA ASP A 87 6.45 13.42 19.40
C ASP A 87 7.50 12.58 18.65
N ARG A 88 7.05 11.51 17.98
CA ARG A 88 7.90 10.64 17.17
C ARG A 88 7.28 10.38 15.80
N PRO A 89 7.55 11.27 14.82
CA PRO A 89 7.09 11.10 13.45
C PRO A 89 7.60 9.80 12.80
N PRO A 90 6.99 9.33 11.70
CA PRO A 90 7.27 8.02 11.13
C PRO A 90 8.66 7.93 10.50
N ILE A 91 9.19 6.71 10.45
CA ILE A 91 10.39 6.38 9.67
C ILE A 91 10.03 5.43 8.54
N VAL A 92 10.77 5.53 7.45
CA VAL A 92 10.51 4.79 6.22
C VAL A 92 11.74 4.06 5.76
N THR A 93 11.56 2.80 5.38
CA THR A 93 12.61 1.97 4.78
C THR A 93 12.21 1.52 3.38
N SER A 94 13.15 1.57 2.45
CA SER A 94 13.00 1.11 1.08
C SER A 94 14.23 0.28 0.69
N GLY A 95 14.05 -0.70 -0.19
CA GLY A 95 15.16 -1.48 -0.75
C GLY A 95 15.36 -1.29 -2.24
N ASP A 96 14.83 -0.20 -2.78
CA ASP A 96 15.12 0.31 -4.12
C ASP A 96 15.52 1.79 -4.02
N ALA A 97 16.50 2.21 -4.82
CA ALA A 97 17.05 3.57 -4.76
C ALA A 97 16.05 4.64 -5.23
N SER A 98 15.27 4.35 -6.28
CA SER A 98 14.26 5.28 -6.77
C SER A 98 13.12 5.42 -5.76
N LEU A 99 12.73 4.31 -5.14
CA LEU A 99 11.72 4.29 -4.09
C LEU A 99 12.17 5.02 -2.83
N ALA A 100 13.45 4.90 -2.44
CA ALA A 100 14.00 5.67 -1.33
C ALA A 100 13.93 7.18 -1.58
N ILE A 101 14.27 7.65 -2.78
CA ILE A 101 14.16 9.08 -3.14
C ILE A 101 12.69 9.53 -3.12
N LEU A 102 11.78 8.77 -3.72
CA LEU A 102 10.36 9.11 -3.69
C LEU A 102 9.77 9.06 -2.27
N SER A 103 10.26 8.19 -1.41
CA SER A 103 9.83 8.12 -0.01
C SER A 103 10.16 9.41 0.74
N GLN A 104 11.32 10.01 0.47
CA GLN A 104 11.73 11.29 1.06
C GLN A 104 10.85 12.44 0.56
N ASP A 105 10.60 12.53 -0.76
CA ASP A 105 9.69 13.52 -1.33
C ASP A 105 8.25 13.39 -0.79
N THR A 106 7.80 12.14 -0.65
CA THR A 106 6.47 11.81 -0.12
C THR A 106 6.34 12.17 1.36
N LEU A 107 7.36 11.87 2.17
CA LEU A 107 7.44 12.30 3.56
C LEU A 107 7.40 13.83 3.64
N GLN A 108 8.28 14.53 2.92
CA GLN A 108 8.31 15.99 2.93
C GLN A 108 6.95 16.58 2.55
N SER A 109 6.28 16.01 1.55
CA SER A 109 4.92 16.39 1.18
C SER A 109 3.89 16.16 2.28
N GLY A 110 3.99 15.05 3.03
CA GLY A 110 3.16 14.76 4.20
C GLY A 110 3.38 15.76 5.35
N TYR A 111 4.63 16.05 5.69
CA TYR A 111 4.98 17.08 6.69
C TYR A 111 4.45 18.45 6.29
N ARG A 112 4.61 18.85 5.04
CA ARG A 112 4.09 20.12 4.52
C ARG A 112 2.56 20.18 4.60
N ALA A 113 1.87 19.09 4.25
CA ALA A 113 0.41 19.01 4.37
C ALA A 113 -0.06 19.13 5.84
N ALA A 114 0.72 18.59 6.78
CA ALA A 114 0.47 18.71 8.21
C ALA A 114 0.88 20.07 8.82
N GLY A 115 1.46 20.99 8.04
CA GLY A 115 2.00 22.25 8.56
C GLY A 115 3.25 22.08 9.44
N ALA A 116 3.96 20.95 9.31
CA ALA A 116 5.10 20.55 10.14
C ALA A 116 6.43 20.52 9.36
N GLU A 117 6.55 21.31 8.29
CA GLU A 117 7.70 21.24 7.37
C GLU A 117 9.06 21.43 8.08
N GLU A 118 9.13 22.27 9.12
CA GLU A 118 10.35 22.48 9.91
C GLU A 118 10.82 21.24 10.68
N GLN A 119 9.92 20.28 10.92
CA GLN A 119 10.21 19.02 11.61
C GLN A 119 10.71 17.93 10.66
N TYR A 120 10.59 18.13 9.34
CA TYR A 120 11.05 17.16 8.36
C TYR A 120 12.58 16.97 8.45
N ARG A 121 13.01 15.72 8.35
CA ARG A 121 14.42 15.33 8.28
C ARG A 121 14.56 14.30 7.17
N PHE A 122 15.45 14.55 6.20
CA PHE A 122 15.68 13.61 5.09
C PHE A 122 16.13 12.21 5.55
N THR A 123 16.71 12.11 6.75
CA THR A 123 17.18 10.87 7.36
C THR A 123 16.07 9.92 7.81
N THR A 124 14.80 10.35 7.79
CA THR A 124 13.66 9.48 8.11
C THR A 124 13.28 8.58 6.95
N GLY A 125 13.61 8.93 5.69
CA GLY A 125 13.46 8.06 4.52
C GLY A 125 14.78 7.39 4.14
N ARG A 126 14.86 6.06 4.29
CA ARG A 126 16.14 5.32 4.25
C ARG A 126 16.15 4.22 3.19
N LEU A 127 17.27 4.14 2.48
CA LEU A 127 17.64 2.96 1.68
C LEU A 127 18.39 1.97 2.59
N THR A 128 17.77 0.85 2.92
CA THR A 128 18.33 -0.10 3.91
C THR A 128 19.10 -1.27 3.29
N GLY A 129 18.92 -1.52 1.99
CA GLY A 129 19.69 -2.50 1.24
C GLY A 129 19.06 -2.80 -0.13
N LEU A 130 19.86 -3.12 -1.13
CA LEU A 130 19.38 -3.32 -2.52
C LEU A 130 19.03 -4.77 -2.85
N THR A 131 19.41 -5.71 -1.99
CA THR A 131 19.09 -7.14 -2.13
C THR A 131 18.06 -7.57 -1.09
N PRO A 132 17.31 -8.67 -1.30
CA PRO A 132 16.27 -9.11 -0.36
C PRO A 132 16.74 -9.13 1.10
N PHE A 133 17.84 -9.82 1.37
CA PHE A 133 18.32 -10.01 2.73
C PHE A 133 19.15 -8.85 3.26
N SER A 134 19.81 -8.06 2.40
CA SER A 134 20.46 -6.81 2.87
C SER A 134 19.42 -5.78 3.28
N PHE A 135 18.32 -5.67 2.52
CA PHE A 135 17.17 -4.84 2.86
C PHE A 135 16.57 -5.24 4.20
N ALA A 136 16.29 -6.53 4.42
CA ALA A 136 15.79 -6.99 5.71
C ALA A 136 16.78 -6.70 6.84
N ALA A 137 18.06 -7.03 6.65
CA ALA A 137 19.11 -6.76 7.64
C ALA A 137 19.24 -5.28 8.01
N GLY A 138 19.08 -4.36 7.05
CA GLY A 138 19.12 -2.92 7.33
C GLY A 138 17.80 -2.35 7.86
N THR A 139 16.68 -3.05 7.66
CA THR A 139 15.35 -2.61 8.11
C THR A 139 15.08 -3.03 9.56
N MET A 140 15.50 -4.23 9.96
CA MET A 140 15.26 -4.75 11.33
C MET A 140 15.78 -3.82 12.45
N PRO A 141 16.95 -3.17 12.36
CA PRO A 141 17.39 -2.21 13.37
C PRO A 141 16.43 -1.02 13.53
N ALA A 142 15.85 -0.55 12.43
CA ALA A 142 14.85 0.51 12.48
C ALA A 142 13.54 0.06 13.17
N MET A 143 13.20 -1.23 13.07
CA MET A 143 12.04 -1.83 13.75
C MET A 143 12.29 -2.00 15.26
N HIS A 144 13.54 -2.30 15.67
CA HIS A 144 13.92 -2.54 17.07
C HIS A 144 14.25 -1.25 17.84
N ASP A 145 15.17 -0.43 17.32
CA ASP A 145 15.87 0.59 18.12
C ASP A 145 15.11 1.93 18.23
N GLU A 146 14.03 2.12 17.48
CA GLU A 146 13.43 3.45 17.26
C GLU A 146 12.07 3.68 17.92
N ASN A 147 11.75 2.92 18.97
CA ASN A 147 10.47 3.02 19.71
C ASN A 147 9.26 2.85 18.77
N VAL A 148 9.36 1.87 17.87
CA VAL A 148 8.28 1.54 16.94
C VAL A 148 7.18 0.79 17.68
N SER A 149 5.93 1.23 17.48
CA SER A 149 4.74 0.57 18.05
C SER A 149 3.97 -0.25 17.03
N ALA A 150 4.11 0.08 15.74
CA ALA A 150 3.53 -0.66 14.66
C ALA A 150 4.41 -0.57 13.40
N ASN A 151 4.48 -1.70 12.71
CA ASN A 151 5.20 -1.89 11.45
C ASN A 151 4.18 -2.05 10.31
N VAL A 152 4.31 -1.20 9.30
CA VAL A 152 3.48 -1.23 8.09
C VAL A 152 4.35 -1.67 6.92
N LEU A 153 4.20 -2.92 6.47
CA LEU A 153 4.94 -3.46 5.33
C LEU A 153 4.03 -3.46 4.09
N ILE A 154 4.36 -2.67 3.07
CA ILE A 154 3.56 -2.55 1.84
C ILE A 154 4.45 -2.40 0.61
N GLY A 155 4.21 -3.19 -0.44
CA GLY A 155 4.93 -3.08 -1.71
C GLY A 155 5.34 -4.44 -2.27
N ASP A 156 6.46 -4.50 -3.00
CA ASP A 156 7.06 -5.77 -3.42
C ASP A 156 8.07 -6.23 -2.38
N LEU A 157 7.72 -7.29 -1.64
CA LEU A 157 8.59 -8.00 -0.70
C LEU A 157 8.65 -9.47 -1.10
N GLY A 158 9.82 -10.11 -1.02
CA GLY A 158 9.97 -11.54 -1.25
C GLY A 158 10.00 -12.37 0.04
N SER A 159 10.79 -13.44 0.05
CA SER A 159 10.96 -14.32 1.22
C SER A 159 11.62 -13.63 2.42
N GLU A 160 12.29 -12.49 2.21
CA GLU A 160 12.84 -11.64 3.27
C GLU A 160 11.76 -11.12 4.23
N SER A 161 10.49 -11.10 3.80
CA SER A 161 9.33 -10.78 4.63
C SER A 161 9.23 -11.64 5.89
N ALA A 162 9.70 -12.89 5.86
CA ALA A 162 9.67 -13.77 7.04
C ALA A 162 10.55 -13.22 8.17
N LEU A 163 11.70 -12.66 7.83
CA LEU A 163 12.59 -12.03 8.82
C LEU A 163 11.98 -10.75 9.39
N LEU A 164 11.30 -9.97 8.55
CA LEU A 164 10.62 -8.75 8.99
C LEU A 164 9.42 -9.07 9.88
N ALA A 165 8.63 -10.09 9.52
CA ALA A 165 7.49 -10.51 10.34
C ALA A 165 7.95 -11.04 11.71
N GLU A 166 8.96 -11.89 11.73
CA GLU A 166 9.58 -12.38 12.97
C GLU A 166 10.16 -11.23 13.82
N ALA A 167 10.80 -10.24 13.18
CA ALA A 167 11.30 -9.07 13.88
C ALA A 167 10.17 -8.26 14.53
N ALA A 168 9.04 -8.08 13.84
CA ALA A 168 7.89 -7.40 14.42
C ALA A 168 7.30 -8.16 15.63
N ASP A 169 7.22 -9.49 15.53
CA ASP A 169 6.71 -10.37 16.60
C ASP A 169 7.60 -10.35 17.84
N ARG A 170 8.93 -10.38 17.66
CA ARG A 170 9.90 -10.30 18.78
C ARG A 170 9.80 -9.02 19.60
N GLU A 171 9.41 -7.92 18.96
CA GLU A 171 9.22 -6.62 19.60
C GLU A 171 7.82 -6.41 20.17
N ASP A 172 6.93 -7.41 20.07
CA ASP A 172 5.50 -7.29 20.39
C ASP A 172 4.86 -6.05 19.72
N SER A 173 5.29 -5.79 18.48
CA SER A 173 4.86 -4.64 17.69
C SER A 173 3.77 -5.05 16.71
N GLU A 174 2.75 -4.20 16.55
CA GLU A 174 1.64 -4.52 15.65
C GLU A 174 2.16 -4.59 14.20
N LEU A 175 1.79 -5.64 13.46
CA LEU A 175 2.19 -5.83 12.07
C LEU A 175 0.98 -5.71 11.14
N ILE A 176 1.03 -4.72 10.25
CA ILE A 176 0.11 -4.58 9.12
C ILE A 176 0.93 -4.80 7.84
N ALA A 177 0.69 -5.90 7.15
CA ALA A 177 1.55 -6.32 6.05
C ALA A 177 0.78 -6.77 4.82
N THR A 178 1.27 -6.35 3.64
CA THR A 178 0.78 -6.76 2.33
C THR A 178 1.90 -6.74 1.31
N SER A 179 1.84 -7.64 0.33
CA SER A 179 2.79 -7.66 -0.79
C SER A 179 2.11 -8.06 -2.08
N ASP A 180 2.62 -7.62 -3.23
CA ASP A 180 2.20 -8.11 -4.56
C ASP A 180 2.90 -9.43 -4.95
N ASN A 181 3.82 -9.91 -4.11
CA ASN A 181 4.58 -11.12 -4.31
C ASN A 181 3.98 -12.29 -3.52
N LEU A 182 3.79 -13.42 -4.19
CA LEU A 182 3.18 -14.62 -3.60
C LEU A 182 3.98 -15.19 -2.40
N SER A 183 5.32 -15.12 -2.43
CA SER A 183 6.14 -15.63 -1.34
C SER A 183 6.01 -14.78 -0.07
N ALA A 184 5.82 -13.47 -0.19
CA ALA A 184 5.55 -12.63 0.98
C ALA A 184 4.08 -12.71 1.42
N GLN A 185 3.14 -12.83 0.49
CA GLN A 185 1.73 -13.05 0.84
C GLN A 185 1.57 -14.34 1.66
N SER A 186 2.27 -15.42 1.33
CA SER A 186 2.20 -16.67 2.11
C SER A 186 2.77 -16.51 3.51
N VAL A 187 3.88 -15.77 3.66
CA VAL A 187 4.44 -15.41 4.97
C VAL A 187 3.44 -14.58 5.76
N PHE A 188 2.96 -13.47 5.21
CA PHE A 188 2.04 -12.57 5.92
C PHE A 188 0.70 -13.24 6.23
N TYR A 189 0.23 -14.16 5.39
CA TYR A 189 -0.92 -15.00 5.70
C TYR A 189 -0.72 -15.87 6.94
N ALA A 190 0.50 -16.35 7.16
CA ALA A 190 0.84 -17.19 8.30
C ALA A 190 1.18 -16.39 9.57
N THR A 191 1.70 -15.17 9.44
CA THR A 191 2.25 -14.39 10.56
C THR A 191 1.42 -13.18 10.97
N SER A 192 0.60 -12.63 10.08
CA SER A 192 -0.21 -11.44 10.38
C SER A 192 -1.55 -11.82 10.97
N ARG A 193 -2.03 -11.06 11.96
CA ARG A 193 -3.34 -11.29 12.58
C ARG A 193 -4.50 -11.07 11.60
N ASP A 194 -4.40 -10.04 10.75
CA ASP A 194 -5.29 -9.83 9.60
C ASP A 194 -4.46 -9.78 8.33
N PRO A 195 -4.45 -10.86 7.54
CA PRO A 195 -3.72 -10.85 6.28
C PRO A 195 -4.46 -10.00 5.25
N LEU A 196 -3.74 -9.06 4.64
CA LEU A 196 -4.15 -8.39 3.42
C LEU A 196 -3.73 -9.24 2.23
N ILE A 197 -4.68 -9.59 1.36
CA ILE A 197 -4.44 -10.55 0.27
C ILE A 197 -4.68 -9.93 -1.10
N GLY A 198 -3.75 -10.21 -2.01
CA GLY A 198 -3.89 -9.91 -3.43
C GLY A 198 -4.09 -8.42 -3.70
N GLU A 199 -5.30 -8.06 -4.11
CA GLU A 199 -5.62 -6.70 -4.55
C GLU A 199 -5.90 -5.70 -3.44
N GLU A 200 -6.04 -6.18 -2.19
CA GLU A 200 -6.28 -5.30 -1.05
C GLU A 200 -5.11 -4.31 -0.87
N LEU A 201 -3.89 -4.69 -1.28
CA LEU A 201 -2.74 -3.79 -1.38
C LEU A 201 -3.07 -2.49 -2.12
N PHE A 202 -3.77 -2.57 -3.26
CA PHE A 202 -4.07 -1.40 -4.09
C PHE A 202 -5.22 -0.56 -3.53
N ALA A 203 -5.96 -1.10 -2.56
CA ALA A 203 -7.00 -0.37 -1.86
C ALA A 203 -6.44 0.54 -0.75
N ALA A 204 -5.18 0.33 -0.34
CA ALA A 204 -4.47 1.08 0.70
C ALA A 204 -4.82 2.57 0.76
N GLY A 205 -4.63 3.29 -0.34
CA GLY A 205 -4.89 4.73 -0.41
C GLY A 205 -6.35 5.11 -0.12
N ALA A 206 -7.32 4.29 -0.54
CA ALA A 206 -8.73 4.54 -0.27
C ALA A 206 -9.05 4.36 1.22
N TYR A 207 -8.50 3.32 1.85
CA TYR A 207 -8.77 2.99 3.25
C TYR A 207 -8.05 3.87 4.27
N VAL A 208 -6.92 4.50 3.91
CA VAL A 208 -6.29 5.53 4.76
C VAL A 208 -6.84 6.95 4.51
N GLY A 209 -7.76 7.09 3.54
CA GLY A 209 -8.36 8.38 3.21
C GLY A 209 -7.43 9.32 2.42
N ALA A 210 -6.63 8.79 1.49
CA ALA A 210 -5.77 9.57 0.60
C ALA A 210 -6.54 10.35 -0.49
N GLY A 211 -7.87 10.36 -0.44
CA GLY A 211 -8.75 11.23 -1.24
C GLY A 211 -9.61 10.51 -2.28
N ALA A 212 -10.56 11.26 -2.84
CA ALA A 212 -11.63 10.75 -3.72
C ALA A 212 -11.13 9.98 -4.97
N SER A 213 -9.92 10.27 -5.47
CA SER A 213 -9.35 9.54 -6.61
C SER A 213 -9.00 8.09 -6.27
N HIS A 214 -8.60 7.81 -5.03
CA HIS A 214 -8.28 6.45 -4.58
C HIS A 214 -9.55 5.61 -4.36
N GLU A 215 -10.61 6.22 -3.84
CA GLU A 215 -11.94 5.57 -3.78
C GLU A 215 -12.47 5.27 -5.18
N ALA A 216 -12.32 6.23 -6.11
CA ALA A 216 -12.73 6.07 -7.50
C ALA A 216 -11.92 4.99 -8.23
N SER A 217 -10.61 4.87 -7.98
CA SER A 217 -9.79 3.83 -8.59
C SER A 217 -10.21 2.44 -8.13
N LEU A 218 -10.49 2.27 -6.83
CA LEU A 218 -10.98 1.00 -6.28
C LEU A 218 -12.31 0.58 -6.93
N GLN A 219 -13.27 1.51 -7.03
CA GLN A 219 -14.55 1.24 -7.70
C GLN A 219 -14.39 0.97 -9.20
N THR A 220 -13.48 1.68 -9.87
CA THR A 220 -13.17 1.44 -11.28
C THR A 220 -12.65 0.02 -11.47
N GLN A 221 -11.72 -0.43 -10.61
CA GLN A 221 -11.19 -1.79 -10.63
C GLN A 221 -12.29 -2.83 -10.42
N ASP A 222 -13.20 -2.62 -9.46
CA ASP A 222 -14.30 -3.54 -9.20
C ASP A 222 -15.29 -3.61 -10.38
N ILE A 223 -15.64 -2.48 -11.00
CA ILE A 223 -16.50 -2.45 -12.20
C ILE A 223 -15.85 -3.20 -13.36
N LEU A 224 -14.56 -2.94 -13.62
CA LEU A 224 -13.82 -3.62 -14.68
C LEU A 224 -13.71 -5.12 -14.41
N ARG A 225 -13.50 -5.52 -13.15
CA ARG A 225 -13.48 -6.94 -12.75
C ARG A 225 -14.81 -7.62 -13.07
N TRP A 226 -15.94 -7.02 -12.68
CA TRP A 226 -17.26 -7.57 -12.99
C TRP A 226 -17.52 -7.65 -14.49
N LEU A 227 -17.11 -6.65 -15.26
CA LEU A 227 -17.22 -6.68 -16.72
C LEU A 227 -16.42 -7.87 -17.30
N VAL A 228 -15.19 -8.09 -16.85
CA VAL A 228 -14.36 -9.23 -17.27
C VAL A 228 -14.99 -10.56 -16.85
N ILE A 229 -15.48 -10.68 -15.62
CA ILE A 229 -16.17 -11.89 -15.13
C ILE A 229 -17.39 -12.20 -16.02
N LEU A 230 -18.24 -11.21 -16.28
CA LEU A 230 -19.42 -11.37 -17.14
C LEU A 230 -19.04 -11.72 -18.57
N ALA A 231 -17.97 -11.13 -19.11
CA ALA A 231 -17.47 -11.47 -20.45
C ALA A 231 -16.96 -12.92 -20.52
N ILE A 232 -16.22 -13.38 -19.51
CA ILE A 232 -15.74 -14.77 -19.42
C ILE A 232 -16.91 -15.74 -19.31
N LEU A 233 -17.86 -15.48 -18.40
CA LEU A 233 -19.04 -16.33 -18.21
C LEU A 233 -19.93 -16.36 -19.47
N GLY A 234 -20.19 -15.19 -20.07
CA GLY A 234 -20.94 -15.09 -21.31
C GLY A 234 -20.27 -15.84 -22.47
N GLY A 235 -18.95 -15.68 -22.61
CA GLY A 235 -18.16 -16.43 -23.60
C GLY A 235 -18.20 -17.94 -23.37
N ALA A 236 -18.12 -18.38 -22.12
CA ALA A 236 -18.23 -19.79 -21.76
C ALA A 236 -19.62 -20.37 -22.11
N VAL A 237 -20.70 -19.65 -21.79
CA VAL A 237 -22.07 -20.08 -22.11
C VAL A 237 -22.29 -20.12 -23.63
N LEU A 238 -21.87 -19.10 -24.37
CA LEU A 238 -21.99 -19.09 -25.83
C LEU A 238 -21.26 -20.27 -26.48
N LYS A 239 -20.06 -20.60 -25.97
CA LYS A 239 -19.30 -21.77 -26.41
C LYS A 239 -20.02 -23.08 -26.12
N LEU A 240 -20.66 -23.21 -24.95
CA LEU A 240 -21.45 -24.39 -24.58
C LEU A 240 -22.71 -24.56 -25.45
N LEU A 241 -23.32 -23.45 -25.88
CA LEU A 241 -24.49 -23.44 -26.77
C LEU A 241 -24.15 -23.71 -28.25
N GLY A 242 -22.89 -24.00 -28.57
CA GLY A 242 -22.45 -24.36 -29.91
C GLY A 242 -22.08 -23.18 -30.81
N PHE A 243 -22.04 -21.95 -30.28
CA PHE A 243 -21.48 -20.82 -31.01
C PHE A 243 -19.94 -20.90 -30.96
N SER A 244 -19.34 -21.43 -32.02
CA SER A 244 -17.89 -21.38 -32.21
C SER A 244 -17.48 -19.98 -32.64
N PHE A 245 -16.65 -19.31 -31.83
CA PHE A 245 -15.91 -18.12 -32.27
C PHE A 245 -14.83 -18.59 -33.28
N GLN A 246 -15.03 -18.32 -34.57
CA GLN A 246 -13.97 -18.44 -35.60
C GLN A 246 -12.95 -17.30 -35.45
#